data_AF-A0A2T0BDH5-F1
#
_entry.id   AF-A0A2T0BDH5-F1
#
_cell.length_a   1.000
_cell.length_b   1.000
_cell.length_c   1.000
_cell.angle_alpha   90.00
_cell.angle_beta   90.00
_cell.angle_gamma   90.00
#
_symmetry.space_group_name_H-M   'P 1'
#
loop_
_entity.id
_entity.type
_entity.pdbx_description
1 polymer ?
#
loop_
_entity_poly.entity_id
_entity_poly.type
_entity_poly.pdbx_seq_one_letter_code
_entity_poly.pdbx_strand_id
1 'polypeptide(L)'
;MNPAIWVSLFMPLLIYYVVFGGKKKEWQKYIIRKIKNTKEGRIEMNKIINNFIGKECLIYTFQTQLTGVIESLEDNWISVRTEDSCEIVNIDYISRIREFPKNKKGKKKSFVLD
;
A
#
# COMPACT_ATOMS: atom_id res chain seq x y z
N MET A 1 -31.10 15.07 -54.43
CA MET A 1 -30.00 14.58 -53.57
C MET A 1 -30.25 13.11 -53.25
N ASN A 2 -29.28 12.24 -53.48
CA ASN A 2 -29.44 10.79 -53.29
C ASN A 2 -29.42 10.45 -51.79
N PRO A 3 -30.46 9.82 -51.23
CA PRO A 3 -30.51 9.40 -49.82
C PRO A 3 -29.32 8.53 -49.40
N ALA A 4 -28.76 7.76 -50.33
CA ALA A 4 -27.61 6.89 -50.08
C ALA A 4 -26.36 7.66 -49.62
N ILE A 5 -26.18 8.91 -50.08
CA ILE A 5 -25.04 9.76 -49.71
C ILE A 5 -25.12 10.15 -48.22
N TRP A 6 -26.33 10.43 -47.73
CA TRP A 6 -26.59 10.75 -46.33
C TRP A 6 -26.33 9.54 -45.41
N VAL A 7 -26.81 8.36 -45.81
CA VAL A 7 -26.56 7.13 -45.05
C VAL A 7 -25.06 6.84 -44.96
N SER A 8 -24.32 7.01 -46.06
CA SER A 8 -22.87 6.76 -46.09
C SER A 8 -22.06 7.73 -45.23
N LEU A 9 -22.52 8.98 -45.05
CA LEU A 9 -21.83 9.98 -44.22
C LEU A 9 -22.17 9.82 -42.73
N PHE A 10 -23.44 9.58 -42.40
CA PHE A 10 -23.90 9.54 -41.02
C PHE A 10 -23.63 8.18 -40.34
N MET A 11 -23.61 7.06 -41.07
CA MET A 11 -23.31 5.74 -40.51
C MET A 11 -21.95 5.64 -39.79
N PRO A 12 -20.81 6.05 -40.39
CA PRO A 12 -19.52 5.97 -39.70
C PRO A 12 -19.44 6.91 -38.50
N LEU A 13 -20.10 8.08 -38.54
CA LEU A 13 -20.19 9.01 -37.41
C LEU A 13 -20.98 8.41 -36.24
N LEU A 14 -22.08 7.73 -36.54
CA LEU A 14 -22.92 7.07 -35.54
C LEU A 14 -22.17 5.91 -34.88
N ILE A 15 -21.48 5.08 -35.67
CA ILE A 15 -20.64 3.99 -35.17
C ILE A 15 -19.51 4.55 -34.29
N TYR A 16 -18.83 5.61 -34.72
CA TYR A 16 -17.77 6.27 -33.93
C TYR A 16 -18.29 6.75 -32.56
N TYR A 17 -19.46 7.41 -32.53
CA TYR A 17 -20.07 7.91 -31.31
C TYR A 17 -20.42 6.79 -30.31
N VAL A 18 -20.99 5.68 -30.80
CA VAL A 18 -21.37 4.52 -29.99
C VAL A 18 -20.14 3.81 -29.41
N VAL A 19 -19.08 3.64 -30.20
CA VAL A 19 -17.87 2.90 -29.79
C VAL A 19 -17.01 3.70 -28.79
N PHE A 20 -16.88 5.01 -28.97
CA PHE A 20 -16.04 5.85 -28.10
C PHE A 20 -16.76 6.36 -26.84
N GLY A 21 -18.09 6.44 -26.83
CA GLY A 21 -18.86 6.94 -25.67
C GLY A 21 -18.79 6.04 -24.43
N GLY A 22 -18.66 4.71 -24.61
CA GLY A 22 -18.74 3.74 -23.52
C GLY A 22 -17.49 3.58 -22.64
N LYS A 23 -16.28 3.90 -23.16
CA LYS A 23 -15.02 3.52 -22.51
C LYS A 23 -14.67 4.33 -21.26
N LYS A 24 -15.24 5.54 -21.10
CA LYS A 24 -14.94 6.42 -19.96
C LYS A 24 -15.44 5.86 -18.62
N LYS A 25 -16.60 5.21 -18.61
CA LYS A 25 -17.24 4.72 -17.37
C LYS A 25 -16.47 3.54 -16.74
N GLU A 26 -15.99 2.61 -17.56
CA GLU A 26 -15.21 1.47 -17.07
C GLU A 26 -13.83 1.92 -16.55
N TRP A 27 -13.20 2.89 -17.20
CA TRP A 27 -11.93 3.45 -16.74
C TRP A 27 -12.08 4.19 -15.39
N GLN A 28 -13.16 4.95 -15.21
CA GLN A 28 -13.50 5.58 -13.94
C GLN A 28 -13.71 4.54 -12.82
N LYS A 29 -14.49 3.48 -13.08
CA LYS A 29 -14.70 2.38 -12.13
C LYS A 29 -13.39 1.70 -11.75
N TYR A 30 -12.51 1.45 -12.73
CA TYR A 30 -11.20 0.87 -12.50
C TYR A 30 -10.34 1.74 -11.57
N ILE A 31 -10.28 3.06 -11.82
CA ILE A 31 -9.53 4.01 -10.97
C ILE A 31 -10.07 4.02 -9.55
N ILE A 32 -11.39 4.13 -9.39
CA ILE A 32 -12.04 4.15 -8.07
C ILE A 32 -11.74 2.85 -7.31
N ARG A 33 -11.85 1.69 -7.96
CA ARG A 33 -11.55 0.39 -7.36
C ARG A 33 -10.08 0.28 -6.96
N LYS A 34 -9.16 0.75 -7.81
CA LYS A 34 -7.72 0.76 -7.51
C LYS A 34 -7.43 1.59 -6.27
N ILE A 35 -7.94 2.82 -6.21
CA ILE A 35 -7.76 3.72 -5.05
C ILE A 35 -8.35 3.10 -3.78
N LYS A 36 -9.56 2.53 -3.87
CA LYS A 36 -10.23 1.89 -2.74
C LYS A 36 -9.42 0.71 -2.19
N ASN A 37 -8.98 -0.20 -3.05
CA ASN A 37 -8.18 -1.36 -2.65
C ASN A 37 -6.87 -0.93 -1.98
N THR A 38 -6.20 0.11 -2.49
CA THR A 38 -4.98 0.65 -1.88
C THR A 38 -5.24 1.25 -0.50
N LYS A 39 -6.36 1.97 -0.32
CA LYS A 39 -6.75 2.51 0.99
C LYS A 39 -7.10 1.40 1.99
N GLU A 40 -7.88 0.40 1.57
CA GLU A 40 -8.26 -0.72 2.43
C GLU A 40 -7.04 -1.52 2.89
N GLY A 41 -6.12 -1.83 1.97
CA GLY A 41 -4.86 -2.51 2.31
C GLY A 41 -3.99 -1.70 3.28
N ARG A 42 -3.94 -0.37 3.15
CA ARG A 42 -3.24 0.51 4.11
C ARG A 42 -3.88 0.51 5.48
N ILE A 43 -5.21 0.60 5.56
CA ILE A 43 -5.94 0.54 6.84
C ILE A 43 -5.70 -0.81 7.52
N GLU A 44 -5.69 -1.90 6.76
CA GLU A 44 -5.41 -3.23 7.27
C GLU A 44 -3.97 -3.36 7.78
N MET A 45 -3.00 -2.89 7.01
CA MET A 45 -1.59 -2.86 7.42
C MET A 45 -1.38 -2.05 8.70
N ASN A 46 -1.97 -0.85 8.79
CA ASN A 46 -1.87 0.01 9.96
C ASN A 46 -2.46 -0.67 11.21
N LYS A 47 -3.60 -1.37 11.08
CA LYS A 47 -4.17 -2.16 12.19
C LYS A 47 -3.23 -3.27 12.66
N ILE A 48 -2.53 -3.94 11.73
CA ILE A 48 -1.57 -5.00 12.08
C ILE A 48 -0.38 -4.40 12.83
N ILE A 49 0.20 -3.30 12.32
CA ILE A 49 1.34 -2.62 12.94
C ILE A 49 0.98 -2.07 14.33
N ASN A 50 -0.25 -1.61 14.52
CA ASN A 50 -0.73 -1.10 15.81
C ASN A 50 -0.58 -2.14 16.95
N ASN A 51 -0.65 -3.45 16.63
CA ASN A 51 -0.44 -4.53 17.60
C ASN A 51 1.04 -4.72 18.02
N PHE A 52 1.97 -4.07 17.35
CA PHE A 52 3.40 -4.08 17.63
C PHE A 52 3.88 -2.82 18.38
N ILE A 53 3.02 -1.83 18.59
CA ILE A 53 3.36 -0.64 19.38
C ILE A 53 3.74 -1.05 20.81
N GLY A 54 4.83 -0.46 21.32
CA GLY A 54 5.41 -0.76 22.64
C GLY A 54 6.19 -2.07 22.69
N LYS A 55 6.30 -2.82 21.59
CA LYS A 55 7.10 -4.04 21.51
C LYS A 55 8.43 -3.77 20.81
N GLU A 56 9.47 -4.41 21.31
CA GLU A 56 10.77 -4.45 20.63
C GLU A 56 10.66 -5.33 19.39
N CYS A 57 10.93 -4.74 18.22
CA CYS A 57 10.72 -5.35 16.91
C CYS A 57 11.98 -5.24 16.03
N LEU A 58 12.11 -6.23 15.16
CA LEU A 58 13.02 -6.27 14.02
C LEU A 58 12.22 -5.83 12.80
N ILE A 59 12.60 -4.70 12.21
CA ILE A 59 11.94 -4.10 11.05
C ILE A 59 12.91 -4.21 9.88
N TYR A 60 12.48 -4.92 8.84
CA TYR A 60 13.25 -5.08 7.62
C TYR A 60 12.73 -4.08 6.60
N THR A 61 13.59 -3.17 6.18
CA THR A 61 13.34 -2.30 5.03
C THR A 61 13.99 -2.89 3.79
N PHE A 62 13.80 -2.26 2.64
CA PHE A 62 14.43 -2.71 1.40
C PHE A 62 15.97 -2.64 1.43
N GLN A 63 16.54 -1.71 2.20
CA GLN A 63 17.99 -1.45 2.22
C GLN A 63 18.67 -1.92 3.50
N THR A 64 17.97 -1.84 4.62
CA THR A 64 18.55 -2.04 5.95
C THR A 64 17.59 -2.76 6.89
N GLN A 65 18.14 -3.35 7.94
CA GLN A 65 17.37 -3.83 9.07
C GLN A 65 17.51 -2.85 10.24
N LEU A 66 16.38 -2.53 10.86
CA LEU A 66 16.29 -1.71 12.06
C LEU A 66 15.80 -2.57 13.23
N THR A 67 16.36 -2.37 14.42
CA THR A 67 15.88 -3.01 15.65
C THR A 67 15.53 -1.95 16.67
N GLY A 68 14.32 -1.97 17.21
CA GLY A 68 13.92 -0.98 18.20
C GLY A 68 12.47 -1.15 18.67
N VAL A 69 12.02 -0.25 19.53
CA VAL A 69 10.65 -0.25 20.05
C VAL A 69 9.80 0.69 19.20
N ILE A 70 8.68 0.19 18.67
CA ILE A 70 7.73 1.03 17.91
C ILE A 70 6.98 1.92 18.90
N GLU A 71 7.13 3.24 18.82
CA GLU A 71 6.50 4.17 19.76
C GLU A 71 5.13 4.63 19.28
N SER A 72 5.04 5.03 18.00
CA SER A 72 3.81 5.50 17.39
C SER A 72 3.68 5.05 15.95
N LEU A 73 2.43 4.98 15.51
CA LEU A 73 2.03 4.73 14.14
C LEU A 73 1.23 5.94 13.65
N GLU A 74 1.71 6.54 12.57
CA GLU A 74 1.00 7.56 11.79
C GLU A 74 0.66 6.97 10.41
N ASP A 75 -0.23 7.62 9.66
CA ASP A 75 -0.87 7.03 8.47
C ASP A 75 0.06 6.29 7.50
N ASN A 76 1.29 6.79 7.29
CA ASN A 76 2.29 6.19 6.40
C ASN A 76 3.69 6.04 7.04
N TRP A 77 3.80 6.32 8.34
CA TRP A 77 5.07 6.42 9.06
C TRP A 77 4.99 5.71 10.40
N ILE A 78 6.09 5.10 10.80
CA ILE A 78 6.26 4.58 12.16
C ILE A 78 7.45 5.27 12.81
N SER A 79 7.29 5.64 14.08
CA SER A 79 8.40 6.07 14.91
C SER A 79 8.95 4.87 15.67
N VAL A 80 10.25 4.70 15.60
CA VAL A 80 10.94 3.58 16.23
C VAL A 80 12.08 4.13 17.07
N ARG A 81 12.08 3.78 18.36
CA ARG A 81 13.15 4.09 19.29
C ARG A 81 14.21 3.00 19.24
N THR A 82 15.36 3.32 18.67
CA THR A 82 16.60 2.55 18.74
C THR A 82 17.34 2.89 20.05
N GLU A 83 18.48 2.23 20.32
CA GLU A 83 19.28 2.51 21.52
C GLU A 83 19.86 3.94 21.50
N ASP A 84 20.19 4.44 20.32
CA ASP A 84 20.88 5.73 20.15
C ASP A 84 19.95 6.89 19.73
N SER A 85 18.83 6.60 19.07
CA SER A 85 18.00 7.64 18.44
C SER A 85 16.51 7.25 18.32
N CYS A 86 15.69 8.21 17.91
CA CYS A 86 14.34 7.94 17.41
C CYS A 86 14.36 8.11 15.89
N GLU A 87 14.02 7.04 15.17
CA GLU A 87 13.98 7.02 13.72
C GLU A 87 12.54 6.97 13.20
N ILE A 88 12.31 7.61 12.05
CA ILE A 88 11.02 7.59 11.37
C ILE A 88 11.17 6.74 10.11
N VAL A 89 10.37 5.69 10.00
CA VAL A 89 10.43 4.73 8.89
C VAL A 89 9.12 4.78 8.10
N ASN A 90 9.24 4.84 6.78
CA ASN A 90 8.08 4.79 5.88
C ASN A 90 7.54 3.35 5.80
N ILE A 91 6.25 3.17 6.04
CA ILE A 91 5.57 1.87 6.00
C ILE A 91 5.65 1.23 4.61
N ASP A 92 5.61 2.04 3.54
CA ASP A 92 5.68 1.56 2.15
C ASP A 92 7.04 0.91 1.82
N TYR A 93 8.10 1.17 2.62
CA TYR A 93 9.44 0.57 2.43
C TYR A 93 9.74 -0.60 3.35
N ILE A 94 8.80 -0.99 4.21
CA ILE A 94 8.95 -2.12 5.11
C ILE A 94 8.58 -3.41 4.38
N SER A 95 9.51 -4.37 4.33
CA SER A 95 9.27 -5.70 3.79
C SER A 95 8.75 -6.68 4.84
N ARG A 96 9.17 -6.52 6.11
CA ARG A 96 8.77 -7.41 7.22
C ARG A 96 8.91 -6.74 8.59
N ILE A 97 7.98 -7.03 9.49
CA ILE A 97 8.08 -6.70 10.93
C ILE A 97 7.99 -8.00 11.73
N ARG A 98 8.86 -8.15 12.73
CA ARG A 98 8.86 -9.30 13.65
C ARG A 98 9.15 -8.83 15.07
N GLU A 99 8.44 -9.35 16.07
CA GLU A 99 8.83 -9.11 17.47
C GLU A 99 10.18 -9.76 17.78
N PHE A 100 11.03 -9.08 18.54
CA PHE A 100 12.36 -9.57 18.89
C PHE A 100 12.24 -10.91 19.64
N PRO A 101 13.00 -11.95 19.25
CA PRO A 101 12.84 -13.29 19.81
C PRO A 101 13.16 -13.31 21.31
N LYS A 102 12.16 -13.63 22.12
CA LYS A 102 12.28 -13.86 23.57
C LYS A 102 12.44 -15.35 23.85
N ASN A 103 13.23 -15.69 24.87
CA ASN A 103 13.38 -17.06 25.36
C ASN A 103 12.14 -17.47 26.18
N LYS A 104 11.96 -18.78 26.47
CA LYS A 104 10.87 -19.30 27.32
C LYS A 104 10.82 -18.64 28.72
N LYS A 105 11.93 -18.03 29.15
CA LYS A 105 12.08 -17.25 30.39
C LYS A 105 11.95 -15.72 30.19
N GLY A 106 11.49 -15.25 29.04
CA GLY A 106 11.32 -13.83 28.72
C GLY A 106 12.60 -13.04 28.38
N LYS A 107 13.80 -13.63 28.58
CA LYS A 107 15.08 -12.99 28.24
C LYS A 107 15.31 -12.91 26.74
N LYS A 108 15.92 -11.82 26.25
CA LYS A 108 16.32 -11.65 24.83
C LYS A 108 17.17 -12.86 24.39
N LYS A 109 16.83 -13.48 23.27
CA LYS A 109 17.71 -14.49 22.64
C LYS A 109 18.80 -13.77 21.85
N SER A 110 19.99 -14.35 21.82
CA SER A 110 21.02 -13.95 20.85
C SER A 110 20.46 -14.21 19.45
N PHE A 111 20.17 -13.14 18.73
CA PHE A 111 19.74 -13.19 17.33
C PHE A 111 20.98 -12.98 16.47
N VAL A 112 21.33 -13.97 15.66
CA VAL A 112 22.35 -13.82 14.63
C VAL A 112 21.67 -13.17 13.44
N LEU A 113 22.18 -12.01 13.03
CA LEU A 113 21.79 -11.35 11.77
C LEU A 113 22.40 -12.19 10.64
N ASP A 114 21.56 -12.73 9.76
CA ASP A 114 21.99 -13.37 8.51
C ASP A 114 22.45 -12.31 7.49
#